data_AF-A0A7C3H6Y0-F1
#
_entry.id   AF-A0A7C3H6Y0-F1
#
_cell.length_a   1.000
_cell.length_b   1.000
_cell.length_c   1.000
_cell.angle_alpha   90.00
_cell.angle_beta   90.00
_cell.angle_gamma   90.00
#
_symmetry.space_group_name_H-M   'P 1'
#
loop_
_entity.id
_entity.type
_entity.pdbx_description
1 polymer ?
#
loop_
_entity_poly.entity_id
_entity_poly.type
_entity_poly.pdbx_seq_one_letter_code
_entity_poly.pdbx_strand_id
1 'polypeptide(L)'
;MFTINVEKECGCFKKSDFQNNQSFASKDDALMEAKLMESHMNQKFCQKHMFYTEETGDTFTIRVEAKPQESTGGCCGGGHCS
;
A
#
# COMPACT_ATOMS: atom_id res chain seq x y z
N MET A 1 -6.69 -3.57 -22.98
CA MET A 1 -5.98 -2.48 -22.28
C MET A 1 -6.13 -2.76 -20.80
N PHE A 2 -5.03 -2.77 -20.07
CA PHE A 2 -5.01 -3.08 -18.65
C PHE A 2 -4.83 -1.79 -17.87
N THR A 3 -5.56 -1.61 -16.77
CA THR A 3 -5.49 -0.36 -16.00
C THR A 3 -5.05 -0.63 -14.58
N ILE A 4 -4.04 0.09 -14.11
CA ILE A 4 -3.61 0.10 -12.72
C ILE A 4 -4.26 1.28 -12.01
N ASN A 5 -5.06 0.98 -10.98
CA ASN A 5 -5.69 1.97 -10.11
C ASN A 5 -5.21 1.76 -8.65
N VAL A 6 -5.03 2.84 -7.92
CA VAL A 6 -4.69 2.83 -6.49
C VAL A 6 -5.93 3.22 -5.71
N GLU A 7 -6.41 2.33 -4.82
CA GLU A 7 -7.66 2.53 -4.08
C GLU A 7 -7.62 3.80 -3.22
N LYS A 8 -6.49 4.03 -2.55
CA LYS A 8 -6.30 5.17 -1.65
C LYS A 8 -4.93 5.80 -1.82
N GLU A 9 -4.93 7.07 -2.22
CA GLU A 9 -3.72 7.89 -2.31
C GLU A 9 -3.33 8.39 -0.92
N CYS A 10 -2.55 7.60 -0.19
CA CYS A 10 -2.01 8.00 1.10
C CYS A 10 -1.01 9.17 0.95
N GLY A 11 -0.69 9.85 2.05
CA GLY A 11 0.27 10.97 2.03
C GLY A 11 1.67 10.60 1.50
N CYS A 12 2.07 9.33 1.60
CA CYS A 12 3.32 8.85 1.00
C CYS A 12 3.21 8.71 -0.53
N PHE A 13 2.06 8.26 -1.03
CA PHE A 13 1.78 8.17 -2.47
C PHE A 13 1.82 9.55 -3.13
N LYS A 14 1.18 10.55 -2.52
CA LYS A 14 1.19 11.93 -3.02
C LYS A 14 2.57 12.60 -3.01
N LYS A 15 3.52 12.04 -2.25
CA LYS A 15 4.92 12.49 -2.19
C LYS A 15 5.83 11.68 -3.13
N SER A 16 5.32 10.62 -3.73
CA SER A 16 6.03 9.78 -4.68
C SER A 16 5.71 10.21 -6.11
N ASP A 17 6.53 9.77 -7.06
CA ASP A 17 6.35 10.02 -8.48
C ASP A 17 5.36 9.03 -9.15
N PHE A 18 4.69 8.17 -8.37
CA PHE A 18 3.73 7.21 -8.89
C PHE A 18 2.45 7.91 -9.37
N GLN A 19 1.91 7.42 -10.48
CA GLN A 19 0.67 7.90 -11.07
C GLN A 19 -0.46 6.90 -10.83
N ASN A 20 -1.65 7.43 -10.57
CA ASN A 20 -2.88 6.65 -10.49
C ASN A 20 -3.55 6.55 -11.87
N ASN A 21 -4.35 5.51 -12.09
CA ASN A 21 -5.08 5.23 -13.35
C ASN A 21 -4.15 5.09 -14.56
N GLN A 22 -3.02 4.40 -14.39
CA GLN A 22 -2.10 4.12 -15.49
C GLN A 22 -2.64 3.01 -16.38
N SER A 23 -2.63 3.21 -17.69
CA SER A 23 -3.13 2.25 -18.67
C SER A 23 -1.98 1.63 -19.47
N PHE A 24 -1.97 0.31 -19.58
CA PHE A 24 -0.96 -0.49 -20.25
C PHE A 24 -1.59 -1.30 -21.40
N ALA A 25 -0.79 -1.61 -22.41
CA ALA A 25 -1.22 -2.41 -23.54
C ALA A 25 -1.22 -3.92 -23.21
N SER A 26 -0.23 -4.39 -22.44
CA SER A 26 -0.04 -5.78 -22.07
C SER A 26 -0.41 -6.06 -20.61
N LYS A 27 -0.87 -7.29 -20.35
CA LYS A 27 -1.14 -7.78 -18.99
C LYS A 27 0.16 -7.90 -18.20
N ASP A 28 1.20 -8.45 -18.81
CA ASP A 28 2.50 -8.64 -18.17
C ASP A 28 3.12 -7.31 -17.74
N ASP A 29 3.07 -6.28 -18.59
CA ASP A 29 3.55 -4.94 -18.24
C ASP A 29 2.78 -4.35 -17.04
N ALA A 30 1.45 -4.45 -17.07
CA ALA A 30 0.60 -3.95 -15.99
C ALA A 30 0.86 -4.69 -14.67
N LEU A 31 0.99 -6.02 -14.72
CA LEU A 31 1.26 -6.83 -13.53
C LEU A 31 2.66 -6.57 -12.97
N MET A 32 3.66 -6.44 -13.84
CA MET A 32 5.03 -6.14 -13.44
C MET A 32 5.12 -4.78 -12.76
N GLU A 33 4.50 -3.75 -13.34
CA GLU A 33 4.46 -2.41 -12.75
C GLU A 33 3.68 -2.42 -11.42
N ALA A 34 2.51 -3.05 -11.37
CA ALA A 34 1.72 -3.16 -10.14
C ALA A 34 2.50 -3.83 -9.00
N LYS A 35 3.25 -4.90 -9.31
CA LYS A 35 4.10 -5.59 -8.32
C LYS A 35 5.31 -4.76 -7.89
N LEU A 36 5.90 -4.00 -8.81
CA LEU A 36 6.97 -3.07 -8.50
C LEU A 36 6.48 -1.94 -7.58
N MET A 37 5.30 -1.36 -7.88
CA MET A 37 4.64 -0.39 -7.02
C MET A 37 4.34 -0.97 -5.63
N GLU A 38 3.73 -2.15 -5.56
CA GLU A 38 3.43 -2.86 -4.31
C GLU A 38 4.68 -3.02 -3.44
N SER A 39 5.77 -3.55 -4.01
CA SER A 39 7.03 -3.77 -3.31
C SER A 39 7.67 -2.45 -2.86
N HIS A 40 7.71 -1.45 -3.75
CA HIS A 40 8.28 -0.15 -3.45
C HIS A 40 7.50 0.57 -2.34
N MET A 41 6.17 0.58 -2.41
CA MET A 41 5.31 1.21 -1.40
C MET A 41 5.48 0.53 -0.05
N ASN A 42 5.47 -0.80 0.00
CA ASN A 42 5.67 -1.53 1.26
C ASN A 42 7.06 -1.30 1.88
N GLN A 43 8.11 -1.08 1.08
CA GLN A 43 9.46 -0.86 1.57
C GLN A 43 9.79 0.61 1.90
N LYS A 44 9.32 1.55 1.08
CA LYS A 44 9.72 2.97 1.14
C LYS A 44 8.69 3.86 1.83
N PHE A 45 7.41 3.48 1.87
CA PHE A 45 6.40 4.32 2.50
C PHE A 45 6.44 4.16 4.02
N CYS A 46 5.44 4.69 4.71
CA CYS A 46 5.40 4.76 6.17
C CYS A 46 5.41 3.41 6.90
N GLN A 47 5.40 2.26 6.20
CA GLN A 47 5.38 0.88 6.74
C GLN A 47 4.20 0.54 7.67
N LYS A 48 3.35 1.52 7.97
CA LYS A 48 2.07 1.42 8.69
C LYS A 48 0.92 0.96 7.79
N HIS A 49 1.03 1.20 6.49
CA HIS A 49 0.09 0.70 5.50
C HIS A 49 0.74 -0.49 4.78
N MET A 50 -0.04 -1.52 4.56
CA MET A 50 0.24 -2.62 3.65
C MET A 50 -0.41 -2.31 2.31
N PHE A 51 0.35 -2.56 1.25
CA PHE A 51 -0.10 -2.43 -0.12
C PHE A 51 -0.13 -3.82 -0.75
N TYR A 52 -1.16 -4.14 -1.51
CA TYR A 52 -1.24 -5.38 -2.28
C TYR A 52 -2.03 -5.18 -3.57
N THR A 53 -1.61 -5.89 -4.61
CA THR A 53 -2.26 -5.87 -5.92
C THR A 53 -3.38 -6.88 -5.98
N GLU A 54 -4.58 -6.43 -6.37
CA GLU A 54 -5.73 -7.26 -6.69
C GLU A 54 -6.02 -7.18 -8.19
N GLU A 55 -6.05 -8.32 -8.88
CA GLU A 55 -6.42 -8.40 -10.30
C GLU A 55 -7.92 -8.67 -10.44
N THR A 56 -8.62 -7.81 -11.16
CA THR A 56 -10.04 -7.96 -11.53
C THR A 56 -10.18 -7.83 -13.05
N GLY A 57 -10.09 -8.96 -13.75
CA GLY A 57 -10.15 -8.99 -15.22
C GLY A 57 -9.01 -8.19 -15.84
N ASP A 58 -9.34 -7.07 -16.48
CA ASP A 58 -8.36 -6.17 -17.11
C ASP A 58 -7.93 -5.01 -16.19
N THR A 59 -8.34 -5.00 -14.92
CA THR A 59 -8.03 -3.92 -13.97
C THR A 59 -7.21 -4.46 -12.79
N PHE A 60 -6.09 -3.80 -12.51
CA PHE A 60 -5.23 -4.05 -11.36
C PHE A 60 -5.47 -2.97 -10.32
N THR A 61 -5.99 -3.35 -9.16
CA THR A 61 -6.25 -2.41 -8.05
C THR A 61 -5.21 -2.60 -6.96
N ILE A 62 -4.40 -1.58 -6.69
CA ILE A 62 -3.53 -1.53 -5.52
C ILE A 62 -4.38 -1.12 -4.32
N ARG A 63 -4.71 -2.11 -3.48
CA ARG A 63 -5.42 -1.88 -2.23
C ARG A 63 -4.46 -1.43 -1.14
N VAL A 64 -5.00 -0.64 -0.21
CA VAL A 64 -4.25 -0.08 0.90
C VAL A 64 -4.95 -0.44 2.19
N GLU A 65 -4.29 -1.23 3.02
CA GLU A 65 -4.77 -1.58 4.35
C GLU A 65 -3.86 -1.02 5.41
N ALA A 66 -4.43 -0.42 6.46
CA ALA A 66 -3.65 -0.10 7.65
C ALA A 66 -3.28 -1.43 8.33
N LYS A 67 -1.99 -1.63 8.61
CA LYS A 67 -1.59 -2.70 9.51
C LYS A 67 -2.35 -2.48 10.82
N PRO A 68 -3.02 -3.50 11.36
CA PRO A 68 -3.55 -3.40 12.72
C PRO A 68 -2.38 -2.95 13.58
N GLN A 69 -2.47 -1.73 14.14
CA GLN A 69 -1.56 -1.38 15.20
C GLN A 69 -1.83 -2.41 16.27
N GLU A 70 -0.85 -3.26 16.54
CA GLU A 70 -0.77 -3.95 17.83
C GLU A 70 -0.92 -2.83 18.84
N SER A 71 -2.12 -2.73 19.38
CA SER A 71 -2.43 -1.80 20.43
C SER A 71 -1.72 -2.39 21.63
N THR A 72 -0.40 -2.16 21.72
CA THR A 72 0.33 -2.25 22.96
C THR A 72 -0.23 -1.11 23.80
N GLY A 73 -1.41 -1.37 24.35
CA GLY A 73 -2.07 -0.54 25.32
C GLY A 73 -1.05 -0.27 26.40
N GLY A 74 -0.75 1.01 26.62
CA GLY A 74 -0.15 1.41 27.87
C GLY A 74 -1.02 0.88 29.01
N CYS A 75 -0.46 -0.01 29.82
CA CYS A 75 -0.92 -0.20 31.18
C CYS A 75 0.21 0.25 32.09
N CYS A 76 -0.02 1.40 32.70
CA CYS A 76 0.74 1.96 33.80
C CYS A 76 1.02 0.89 34.87
N GLY A 77 2.29 0.49 35.01
CA GLY A 77 2.79 -0.30 36.13
C GLY A 77 3.86 0.46 36.93
N GLY A 78 3.80 1.79 36.96
CA GLY A 78 4.62 2.63 37.83
C GLY A 78 4.10 2.55 39.26
N GLY A 79 4.36 1.42 39.93
CA GLY A 79 4.17 1.28 41.37
C GLY A 79 5.50 1.44 42.08
N HIS A 80 5.89 2.68 42.42
CA HIS A 80 6.72 2.89 43.60
C HIS A 80 5.92 2.40 44.81
N CYS A 81 6.44 1.45 45.56
CA CYS A 81 6.01 1.16 46.94
C CYS A 81 7.27 1.15 47.81
N SER A 82 7.15 1.85 48.94
CA SER A 82 8.20 2.19 49.91
C SER A 82 8.95 1.01 50.51
#